data_AF-A0A7C4YR65-F1
#
_entry.id   AF-A0A7C4YR65-F1
#
_cell.length_a   1.000
_cell.length_b   1.000
_cell.length_c   1.000
_cell.angle_alpha   90.00
_cell.angle_beta   90.00
_cell.angle_gamma   90.00
#
_symmetry.space_group_name_H-M   'P 1'
#
loop_
_entity.id
_entity.type
_entity.pdbx_description
1 polymer ?
#
loop_
_entity_poly.entity_id
_entity_poly.type
_entity_poly.pdbx_seq_one_letter_code
_entity_poly.pdbx_strand_id
1 'polypeptide(L)'
;LNVSNLYDISNTEIVHHIIQSLRAHNFYHRDDQYIVKDGKVIIVDEFTGRLMEGRRWSDGLHQAVEAKEGVQIESENQTLATISFQNYFRLYEKLAGMTGTALTEAVELKTIYKMDVFVIPTNKPLNRREFDDEIYKTEKEKFDAVAAEIEQLYKKGRPVLVGTTSIEKSERLSRMLLRKNIPHQVLNAKYHEKEAEIIAKAGQKYAVTIATNMAGRGTDIVLGEGVVRSDCISPETGETKCCIACEDDCSKCFKQRKFSECKTSETIDCGLHVIGTERHEARRIDNQLKGRAGRQGDPGSSRFYLSLEDELLRIFGSDRLKGMMGQLPEGEKIKHPLITKMINNAQRKVEARNFEIRKQLLEFDDVMNEQRKVIYGIRQDILEGKNLETYLEQFIDETVVGAIDEHLNQQTKPENWNVSALSNHIKNIFNIQLNLSLPETLRDIQAWREDIVDVIKNSVNQSLNQQKQSLGEMFNEILKFIFLQSIDHRWKSHLRSIDELREGIGLRAYGQRDVVVAYKQEAFLLFEEMLSSIRQEVLSHLFRVRVSEPSLAKAQPKVYAPAQYSHQELNQFDVIRQEAPVAVAQQSQVEASIPQQPVQKPQPVRVGKKIGRNDPCPCGSGKKYKKCCGANK
;
A
#
# COMPACT_ATOMS: atom_id res chain seq x y z
N LEU A 1 17.02 -19.18 -27.02
CA LEU A 1 15.80 -18.34 -27.01
C LEU A 1 14.94 -18.58 -28.25
N ASN A 2 15.51 -18.78 -29.45
CA ASN A 2 14.76 -19.15 -30.67
C ASN A 2 13.54 -18.25 -30.97
N VAL A 3 13.63 -16.97 -30.59
CA VAL A 3 12.63 -15.92 -30.83
C VAL A 3 13.22 -14.88 -31.77
N SER A 4 12.41 -14.44 -32.73
CA SER A 4 12.75 -13.43 -33.74
C SER A 4 12.91 -12.03 -33.15
N ASN A 5 12.09 -11.67 -32.16
CA ASN A 5 12.14 -10.38 -31.48
C ASN A 5 11.77 -10.57 -30.00
N LEU A 6 12.62 -10.06 -29.10
CA LEU A 6 12.39 -10.13 -27.67
C LEU A 6 11.21 -9.26 -27.22
N TYR A 7 10.93 -8.16 -27.93
CA TYR A 7 9.90 -7.20 -27.54
C TYR A 7 8.52 -7.45 -28.17
N ASP A 8 8.31 -8.62 -28.78
CA ASP A 8 6.97 -9.06 -29.20
C ASP A 8 6.10 -9.38 -27.97
N ILE A 9 4.78 -9.14 -28.08
CA ILE A 9 3.82 -9.28 -26.98
C ILE A 9 3.84 -10.70 -26.37
N SER A 10 4.04 -11.72 -27.21
CA SER A 10 4.13 -13.13 -26.79
C SER A 10 5.38 -13.45 -25.95
N ASN A 11 6.38 -12.57 -25.93
CA ASN A 11 7.69 -12.80 -25.32
C ASN A 11 7.92 -11.93 -24.07
N THR A 12 6.88 -11.26 -23.57
CA THR A 12 6.95 -10.33 -22.42
C THR A 12 7.53 -11.01 -21.18
N GLU A 13 7.14 -12.25 -20.90
CA GLU A 13 7.65 -13.06 -19.79
C GLU A 13 9.16 -13.35 -19.92
N ILE A 14 9.62 -13.66 -21.14
CA ILE A 14 11.04 -13.90 -21.43
C ILE A 14 11.86 -12.64 -21.17
N VAL A 15 11.35 -11.47 -21.59
CA VAL A 15 12.02 -10.18 -21.33
C VAL A 15 12.12 -9.90 -19.84
N HIS A 16 11.04 -10.08 -19.10
CA HIS A 16 11.04 -9.93 -17.64
C HIS A 16 12.09 -10.85 -16.99
N HIS A 17 12.09 -12.15 -17.31
CA HIS A 17 13.07 -13.10 -16.78
C HIS A 17 14.52 -12.75 -17.13
N ILE A 18 14.80 -12.28 -18.36
CA ILE A 18 16.14 -11.84 -18.76
C ILE A 18 16.57 -10.62 -17.95
N ILE A 19 15.69 -9.63 -17.79
CA ILE A 19 15.99 -8.41 -17.00
C ILE A 19 16.28 -8.79 -15.54
N GLN A 20 15.45 -9.62 -14.92
CA GLN A 20 15.65 -10.04 -13.54
C GLN A 20 16.92 -10.88 -13.38
N SER A 21 17.23 -11.76 -14.35
CA SER A 21 18.49 -12.50 -14.38
C SER A 21 19.71 -11.57 -14.48
N LEU A 22 19.66 -10.59 -15.37
CA LEU A 22 20.74 -9.58 -15.49
C LEU A 22 20.89 -8.77 -14.21
N ARG A 23 19.79 -8.42 -13.54
CA ARG A 23 19.84 -7.71 -12.26
C ARG A 23 20.46 -8.57 -11.17
N ALA A 24 20.01 -9.83 -11.03
CA ALA A 24 20.56 -10.80 -10.09
C ALA A 24 22.06 -11.02 -10.28
N HIS A 25 22.55 -11.06 -11.53
CA HIS A 25 23.97 -11.24 -11.81
C HIS A 25 24.83 -10.00 -11.55
N ASN A 26 24.32 -8.80 -11.87
CA ASN A 26 25.13 -7.58 -11.90
C ASN A 26 24.98 -6.66 -10.68
N PHE A 27 23.84 -6.70 -9.97
CA PHE A 27 23.56 -5.78 -8.85
C PHE A 27 23.43 -6.48 -7.50
N TYR A 28 23.24 -7.81 -7.49
CA TYR A 28 23.09 -8.58 -6.26
C TYR A 28 24.27 -9.52 -6.13
N HIS A 29 25.16 -9.22 -5.21
CA HIS A 29 26.35 -10.01 -4.93
C HIS A 29 26.15 -10.83 -3.66
N ARG A 30 26.64 -12.07 -3.74
CA ARG A 30 26.69 -12.97 -2.60
C ARG A 30 27.65 -12.41 -1.54
N ASP A 31 27.28 -12.59 -0.28
CA ASP A 31 27.96 -12.10 0.92
C ASP A 31 27.94 -10.57 1.10
N ASP A 32 27.14 -9.86 0.29
CA ASP A 32 26.86 -8.43 0.44
C ASP A 32 25.35 -8.20 0.61
N GLN A 33 24.57 -8.33 -0.46
CA GLN A 33 23.11 -8.17 -0.42
C GLN A 33 22.38 -9.44 0.09
N TYR A 34 23.00 -10.61 -0.01
CA TYR A 34 22.43 -11.88 0.45
C TYR A 34 23.48 -12.92 0.77
N ILE A 35 23.08 -13.94 1.51
CA ILE A 35 23.85 -15.17 1.70
C ILE A 35 23.04 -16.38 1.25
N VAL A 36 23.73 -17.46 0.93
CA VAL A 36 23.10 -18.77 0.68
C VAL A 36 23.37 -19.67 1.87
N LYS A 37 22.32 -20.09 2.57
CA LYS A 37 22.41 -20.96 3.75
C LYS A 37 21.32 -22.03 3.70
N ASP A 38 21.68 -23.27 3.99
CA ASP A 38 20.77 -24.43 3.98
C ASP A 38 19.99 -24.59 2.66
N GLY A 39 20.62 -24.25 1.53
CA GLY A 39 20.00 -24.31 0.21
C GLY A 39 18.95 -23.22 -0.04
N LYS A 40 18.94 -22.14 0.75
CA LYS A 40 18.05 -20.98 0.59
C LYS A 40 18.82 -19.67 0.50
N VAL A 41 18.28 -18.74 -0.28
CA VAL A 41 18.78 -17.36 -0.35
C VAL A 41 18.18 -16.56 0.80
N ILE A 42 19.03 -15.96 1.63
CA ILE A 42 18.62 -15.12 2.77
C ILE A 42 19.17 -13.72 2.55
N ILE A 43 18.26 -12.73 2.51
CA ILE A 43 18.62 -11.33 2.28
C ILE A 43 19.37 -10.79 3.51
N VAL A 44 20.43 -10.03 3.27
CA VAL A 44 21.17 -9.29 4.30
C VAL A 44 20.69 -7.84 4.30
N ASP A 45 20.35 -7.31 5.47
CA ASP A 45 20.05 -5.88 5.63
C ASP A 45 21.35 -5.07 5.49
N GLU A 46 21.42 -4.22 4.46
CA GLU A 46 22.57 -3.37 4.14
C GLU A 46 23.00 -2.44 5.29
N PHE A 47 22.07 -2.04 6.16
CA PHE A 47 22.36 -1.11 7.26
C PHE A 47 22.78 -1.81 8.54
N THR A 48 22.27 -3.01 8.80
CA THR A 48 22.46 -3.71 10.08
C THR A 48 23.29 -4.98 9.98
N GLY A 49 23.57 -5.47 8.76
CA GLY A 49 24.22 -6.75 8.49
C GLY A 49 23.41 -7.95 8.99
N ARG A 50 22.14 -7.75 9.35
CA ARG A 50 21.28 -8.80 9.91
C ARG A 50 20.66 -9.62 8.78
N LEU A 51 20.56 -10.93 9.03
CA LEU A 51 19.86 -11.85 8.16
C LEU A 51 18.34 -11.64 8.27
N MET A 52 17.69 -11.35 7.15
CA MET A 52 16.25 -11.16 7.06
C MET A 52 15.54 -12.45 6.64
N GLU A 53 15.50 -13.42 7.56
CA GLU A 53 14.83 -14.69 7.34
C GLU A 53 13.33 -14.49 7.05
N GLY A 54 12.83 -15.17 6.01
CA GLY A 54 11.43 -15.07 5.56
C GLY A 54 11.14 -13.88 4.65
N ARG A 55 12.09 -12.98 4.40
CA ARG A 55 11.95 -11.94 3.36
C ARG A 55 12.48 -12.45 2.03
N ARG A 56 11.74 -12.16 0.97
CA ARG A 56 12.10 -12.45 -0.43
C ARG A 56 11.99 -11.18 -1.24
N TRP A 57 12.79 -11.05 -2.29
CA TRP A 57 12.59 -9.98 -3.27
C TRP A 57 11.41 -10.35 -4.18
N SER A 58 10.64 -9.34 -4.58
CA SER A 58 9.46 -9.53 -5.42
C SER A 58 9.82 -9.65 -6.91
N ASP A 59 8.81 -9.85 -7.75
CA ASP A 59 8.88 -9.70 -9.21
C ASP A 59 9.92 -10.61 -9.87
N GLY A 60 9.97 -11.89 -9.46
CA GLY A 60 10.86 -12.90 -10.03
C GLY A 60 12.35 -12.71 -9.70
N LEU A 61 12.74 -11.61 -9.05
CA LEU A 61 14.16 -11.31 -8.75
C LEU A 61 14.75 -12.33 -7.77
N HIS A 62 13.99 -12.74 -6.77
CA HIS A 62 14.47 -13.73 -5.81
C HIS A 62 14.66 -15.10 -6.46
N GLN A 63 13.77 -15.48 -7.37
CA GLN A 63 13.89 -16.67 -8.19
C GLN A 63 15.09 -16.59 -9.14
N ALA A 64 15.36 -15.40 -9.70
CA ALA A 64 16.53 -15.18 -10.53
C ALA A 64 17.84 -15.32 -9.72
N VAL A 65 17.87 -14.85 -8.46
CA VAL A 65 19.01 -15.06 -7.55
C VAL A 65 19.12 -16.53 -7.13
N GLU A 66 17.99 -17.20 -6.86
CA GLU A 66 17.97 -18.64 -6.57
C GLU A 66 18.51 -19.47 -7.75
N ALA A 67 18.08 -19.15 -8.97
CA ALA A 67 18.55 -19.77 -10.21
C ALA A 67 20.04 -19.51 -10.45
N LYS A 68 20.50 -18.27 -10.24
CA LYS A 68 21.92 -17.87 -10.32
C LYS A 68 22.80 -18.70 -9.38
N GLU A 69 22.36 -18.92 -8.15
CA GLU A 69 23.11 -19.66 -7.13
C GLU A 69 22.88 -21.18 -7.20
N GLY A 70 22.05 -21.66 -8.14
CA GLY A 70 21.75 -23.08 -8.32
C GLY A 70 20.98 -23.72 -7.15
N VAL A 71 20.24 -22.92 -6.39
CA VAL A 71 19.41 -23.38 -5.26
C VAL A 71 17.99 -23.71 -5.71
N GLN A 72 17.25 -24.42 -4.87
CA GLN A 72 15.88 -24.80 -5.19
C GLN A 72 15.02 -23.54 -5.36
N ILE A 73 14.51 -23.34 -6.57
CA ILE A 73 13.64 -22.22 -6.88
C ILE A 73 12.30 -22.47 -6.21
N GLU A 74 11.95 -21.65 -5.23
CA GLU A 74 10.64 -21.70 -4.59
C GLU A 74 9.64 -20.88 -5.41
N SER A 75 8.39 -21.34 -5.46
CA SER A 75 7.31 -20.70 -6.23
C SER A 75 7.20 -19.20 -5.99
N GLU A 76 6.90 -18.47 -7.05
CA GLU A 76 6.67 -17.02 -7.01
C GLU A 76 5.45 -16.65 -6.18
N ASN A 77 5.57 -15.54 -5.45
CA ASN A 77 4.40 -14.87 -4.89
C ASN A 77 3.65 -14.22 -6.05
N GLN A 78 2.41 -14.66 -6.28
CA GLN A 78 1.57 -14.16 -7.37
C GLN A 78 0.54 -13.16 -6.84
N THR A 79 0.38 -12.05 -7.54
CA THR A 79 -0.71 -11.10 -7.32
C THR A 79 -2.05 -11.78 -7.60
N LEU A 80 -2.88 -11.97 -6.56
CA LEU A 80 -4.24 -12.51 -6.71
C LEU A 80 -5.28 -11.40 -6.88
N ALA A 81 -5.08 -10.28 -6.20
CA ALA A 81 -5.93 -9.11 -6.27
C ALA A 81 -5.15 -7.88 -5.79
N THR A 82 -5.33 -6.77 -6.51
CA THR A 82 -4.75 -5.47 -6.17
C THR A 82 -5.80 -4.40 -6.44
N ILE A 83 -5.83 -3.35 -5.64
CA ILE A 83 -6.58 -2.12 -5.90
C ILE A 83 -5.82 -0.94 -5.29
N SER A 84 -5.68 0.17 -6.02
CA SER A 84 -5.14 1.39 -5.44
C SER A 84 -6.14 2.02 -4.47
N PHE A 85 -5.66 2.77 -3.48
CA PHE A 85 -6.55 3.54 -2.59
C PHE A 85 -7.43 4.51 -3.38
N GLN A 86 -6.88 5.11 -4.45
CA GLN A 86 -7.60 6.03 -5.32
C GLN A 86 -8.84 5.36 -5.92
N ASN A 87 -8.66 4.20 -6.56
CA ASN A 87 -9.77 3.48 -7.18
C ASN A 87 -10.68 2.81 -6.15
N TYR A 88 -10.14 2.37 -5.01
CA TYR A 88 -10.94 1.84 -3.91
C TYR A 88 -11.93 2.87 -3.36
N PHE A 89 -11.48 4.08 -3.03
CA PHE A 89 -12.37 5.12 -2.50
C PHE A 89 -13.37 5.64 -3.54
N ARG A 90 -13.05 5.54 -4.84
CA ARG A 90 -13.99 5.86 -5.94
C ARG A 90 -15.16 4.89 -6.05
N LEU A 91 -15.11 3.71 -5.40
CA LEU A 91 -16.23 2.77 -5.36
C LEU A 91 -17.37 3.24 -4.44
N TYR A 92 -17.09 4.14 -3.49
CA TYR A 92 -18.10 4.63 -2.57
C TYR A 92 -19.03 5.62 -3.27
N GLU A 93 -20.34 5.40 -3.15
CA GLU A 93 -21.37 6.30 -3.69
C GLU A 93 -21.23 7.73 -3.13
N LYS A 94 -20.83 7.83 -1.86
CA LYS A 94 -20.59 9.10 -1.18
C LYS A 94 -19.24 9.06 -0.47
N LEU A 95 -18.36 9.97 -0.87
CA LEU A 95 -17.04 10.14 -0.28
C LEU A 95 -16.93 11.52 0.39
N ALA A 96 -16.49 11.52 1.65
CA ALA A 96 -16.20 12.73 2.42
C ALA A 96 -14.94 12.52 3.25
N GLY A 97 -14.23 13.60 3.56
CA GLY A 97 -12.99 13.56 4.31
C GLY A 97 -12.77 14.82 5.11
N MET A 98 -12.02 14.70 6.22
CA MET A 98 -11.66 15.82 7.07
C MET A 98 -10.15 15.84 7.33
N THR A 99 -9.56 17.02 7.25
CA THR A 99 -8.14 17.25 7.57
C THR A 99 -7.89 18.74 7.77
N GLY A 100 -6.92 19.09 8.61
CA GLY A 100 -6.52 20.48 8.81
C GLY A 100 -5.68 21.08 7.68
N THR A 101 -5.30 20.31 6.65
CA THR A 101 -4.32 20.73 5.63
C THR A 101 -4.69 20.35 4.18
N ALA A 102 -5.99 20.23 3.85
CA ALA A 102 -6.44 19.83 2.51
C ALA A 102 -6.29 20.91 1.42
N LEU A 103 -6.22 22.19 1.79
CA LEU A 103 -6.34 23.29 0.81
C LEU A 103 -5.26 23.25 -0.28
N THR A 104 -4.05 22.82 0.05
CA THR A 104 -2.95 22.71 -0.94
C THR A 104 -3.21 21.64 -1.99
N GLU A 105 -3.92 20.57 -1.62
CA GLU A 105 -4.22 19.43 -2.49
C GLU A 105 -5.62 19.51 -3.11
N ALA A 106 -6.29 20.66 -3.01
CA ALA A 106 -7.69 20.80 -3.47
C ALA A 106 -7.87 20.47 -4.96
N VAL A 107 -6.89 20.82 -5.79
CA VAL A 107 -6.90 20.48 -7.23
C VAL A 107 -6.79 18.97 -7.45
N GLU A 108 -5.91 18.29 -6.70
CA GLU A 108 -5.74 16.84 -6.78
C GLU A 108 -7.01 16.12 -6.32
N LEU A 109 -7.56 16.50 -5.16
CA LEU A 109 -8.78 15.93 -4.61
C LEU A 109 -9.98 16.11 -5.54
N LYS A 110 -10.11 17.28 -6.17
CA LYS A 110 -11.15 17.55 -7.16
C LYS A 110 -10.95 16.77 -8.45
N THR A 111 -9.71 16.59 -8.90
CA THR A 111 -9.42 15.89 -10.16
C THR A 111 -9.69 14.39 -10.02
N ILE A 112 -9.15 13.77 -8.96
CA ILE A 112 -9.16 12.33 -8.73
C ILE A 112 -10.50 11.87 -8.13
N TYR A 113 -10.96 12.53 -7.06
CA TYR A 113 -12.11 12.08 -6.27
C TYR A 113 -13.38 12.91 -6.49
N LYS A 114 -13.32 13.95 -7.33
CA LYS A 114 -14.42 14.93 -7.51
C LYS A 114 -14.85 15.58 -6.19
N MET A 115 -13.92 15.73 -5.26
CA MET A 115 -14.16 16.32 -3.95
C MET A 115 -13.76 17.79 -3.94
N ASP A 116 -14.68 18.67 -3.58
CA ASP A 116 -14.38 20.06 -3.26
C ASP A 116 -13.84 20.19 -1.83
N VAL A 117 -12.93 21.15 -1.63
CA VAL A 117 -12.32 21.43 -0.34
C VAL A 117 -12.89 22.73 0.22
N PHE A 118 -13.55 22.63 1.36
CA PHE A 118 -14.07 23.78 2.10
C PHE A 118 -13.21 24.06 3.33
N VAL A 119 -12.78 25.32 3.48
CA VAL A 119 -12.06 25.78 4.67
C VAL A 119 -13.08 26.18 5.73
N ILE A 120 -13.25 25.34 6.75
CA ILE A 120 -14.11 25.65 7.89
C ILE A 120 -13.38 26.62 8.84
N PRO A 121 -14.00 27.76 9.21
CA PRO A 121 -13.42 28.68 10.18
C PRO A 121 -13.13 27.99 11.52
N THR A 122 -12.05 28.39 12.19
CA THR A 122 -11.71 27.85 13.51
C THR A 122 -12.69 28.36 14.57
N ASN A 123 -12.98 27.53 15.57
CA ASN A 123 -13.86 27.89 16.70
C ASN A 123 -13.35 29.13 17.47
N LYS A 124 -12.04 29.21 17.69
CA LYS A 124 -11.36 30.34 18.33
C LYS A 124 -10.29 30.91 17.38
N PRO A 125 -9.98 32.21 17.46
CA PRO A 125 -8.90 32.82 16.67
C PRO A 125 -7.56 32.14 16.95
N LEU A 126 -6.76 31.93 15.90
CA LEU A 126 -5.44 31.30 16.04
C LEU A 126 -4.46 32.25 16.77
N ASN A 127 -3.88 31.77 17.85
CA ASN A 127 -2.89 32.49 18.68
C ASN A 127 -1.53 31.77 18.66
N ARG A 128 -1.00 31.53 17.45
CA ARG A 128 0.31 30.91 17.24
C ARG A 128 1.23 31.87 16.50
N ARG A 129 2.44 32.09 17.02
CA ARG A 129 3.50 32.79 16.27
C ARG A 129 4.37 31.81 15.50
N GLU A 130 4.51 32.05 14.21
CA GLU A 130 5.47 31.34 13.38
C GLU A 130 6.73 32.20 13.27
N PHE A 131 7.85 31.69 13.79
CA PHE A 131 9.15 32.33 13.60
C PHE A 131 9.69 31.97 12.22
N ASP A 132 10.54 32.85 11.68
CA ASP A 132 11.31 32.57 10.47
C ASP A 132 12.22 31.35 10.66
N ASP A 133 12.50 30.65 9.56
CA ASP A 133 13.41 29.53 9.56
C ASP A 133 14.84 29.98 9.89
N GLU A 134 15.54 29.25 10.77
CA GLU A 134 16.96 29.45 11.05
C GLU A 134 17.79 28.48 10.21
N ILE A 135 18.68 29.03 9.38
CA ILE A 135 19.47 28.26 8.42
C ILE A 135 20.94 28.27 8.86
N TYR A 136 21.53 27.09 8.90
CA TYR A 136 22.91 26.83 9.30
C TYR A 136 23.70 26.22 8.14
N LYS A 137 25.03 26.34 8.18
CA LYS A 137 25.91 25.81 7.14
C LYS A 137 26.01 24.30 7.25
N THR A 138 26.17 23.77 8.46
CA THR A 138 26.33 22.34 8.73
C THR A 138 25.19 21.77 9.58
N GLU A 139 24.95 20.47 9.45
CA GLU A 139 23.97 19.76 10.27
C GLU A 139 24.36 19.76 11.75
N LYS A 140 25.66 19.79 12.05
CA LYS A 140 26.18 19.86 13.43
C LYS A 140 25.76 21.17 14.10
N GLU A 141 26.04 22.31 13.48
CA GLU A 141 25.65 23.64 13.99
C GLU A 141 24.15 23.74 14.20
N LYS A 142 23.36 23.22 13.24
CA LYS A 142 21.90 23.14 13.34
C LYS A 142 21.44 22.41 14.61
N PHE A 143 21.94 21.20 14.86
CA PHE A 143 21.55 20.43 16.04
C PHE A 143 22.06 21.02 17.35
N ASP A 144 23.24 21.65 17.34
CA ASP A 144 23.76 22.37 18.51
C ASP A 144 22.86 23.56 18.87
N ALA A 145 22.38 24.31 17.86
CA ALA A 145 21.42 25.40 18.04
C ALA A 145 20.05 24.91 18.53
N VAL A 146 19.52 23.82 17.94
CA VAL A 146 18.27 23.18 18.40
C VAL A 146 18.38 22.75 19.87
N ALA A 147 19.47 22.08 20.25
CA ALA A 147 19.68 21.64 21.62
C ALA A 147 19.82 22.84 22.60
N ALA A 148 20.44 23.94 22.16
CA ALA A 148 20.55 25.17 22.95
C ALA A 148 19.17 25.83 23.17
N GLU A 149 18.32 25.90 22.15
CA GLU A 149 16.96 26.44 22.28
C GLU A 149 16.11 25.57 23.23
N ILE A 150 16.14 24.24 23.06
CA ILE A 150 15.44 23.31 23.95
C ILE A 150 15.89 23.52 25.40
N GLU A 151 17.19 23.67 25.66
CA GLU A 151 17.72 23.91 26.99
C GLU A 151 17.20 25.23 27.59
N GLN A 152 17.17 26.32 26.81
CA GLN A 152 16.65 27.60 27.26
C GLN A 152 15.15 27.54 27.60
N LEU A 153 14.36 26.87 26.76
CA LEU A 153 12.92 26.70 26.96
C LEU A 153 12.61 25.77 28.13
N TYR A 154 13.38 24.68 28.27
CA TYR A 154 13.28 23.75 29.38
C TYR A 154 13.58 24.44 30.72
N LYS A 155 14.62 25.29 30.80
CA LYS A 155 14.92 26.08 32.00
C LYS A 155 13.78 27.04 32.38
N LYS A 156 13.01 27.52 31.41
CA LYS A 156 11.80 28.34 31.62
C LYS A 156 10.55 27.50 31.96
N GLY A 157 10.63 26.18 31.85
CA GLY A 157 9.52 25.25 32.07
C GLY A 157 8.54 25.12 30.91
N ARG A 158 8.87 25.65 29.73
CA ARG A 158 7.98 25.62 28.57
C ARG A 158 8.01 24.23 27.90
N PRO A 159 6.86 23.63 27.55
CA PRO A 159 6.84 22.38 26.81
C PRO A 159 7.36 22.55 25.38
N VAL A 160 8.12 21.56 24.91
CA VAL A 160 8.72 21.55 23.57
C VAL A 160 8.41 20.24 22.85
N LEU A 161 7.88 20.35 21.64
CA LEU A 161 7.74 19.25 20.70
C LEU A 161 8.76 19.43 19.56
N VAL A 162 9.62 18.44 19.35
CA VAL A 162 10.61 18.44 18.28
C VAL A 162 10.22 17.42 17.22
N GLY A 163 10.05 17.83 15.97
CA GLY A 163 9.81 16.96 14.83
C GLY A 163 11.09 16.73 14.04
N THR A 164 11.47 15.46 13.88
CA THR A 164 12.60 15.03 13.04
C THR A 164 12.11 14.22 11.84
N THR A 165 12.94 14.01 10.82
CA THR A 165 12.58 13.23 9.61
C THR A 165 12.97 11.75 9.70
N SER A 166 13.90 11.38 10.59
CA SER A 166 14.38 10.01 10.74
C SER A 166 14.64 9.62 12.19
N ILE A 167 14.59 8.30 12.46
CA ILE A 167 14.87 7.72 13.79
C ILE A 167 16.32 8.05 14.21
N GLU A 168 17.27 7.96 13.29
CA GLU A 168 18.67 8.26 13.57
C GLU A 168 18.87 9.69 14.09
N LYS A 169 18.20 10.67 13.47
CA LYS A 169 18.24 12.07 13.88
C LYS A 169 17.59 12.28 15.25
N SER A 170 16.49 11.59 15.53
CA SER A 170 15.89 11.59 16.88
C SER A 170 16.83 11.04 17.94
N GLU A 171 17.50 9.91 17.67
CA GLU A 171 18.46 9.30 18.61
C GLU A 171 19.71 10.16 18.78
N ARG A 172 20.16 10.85 17.72
CA ARG A 172 21.25 11.83 17.80
C ARG A 172 20.87 12.99 18.72
N LEU A 173 19.70 13.60 18.52
CA LEU A 173 19.23 14.70 19.37
C LEU A 173 19.01 14.24 20.82
N SER A 174 18.43 13.05 21.01
CA SER A 174 18.26 12.41 22.32
C SER A 174 19.58 12.33 23.09
N ARG A 175 20.64 11.80 22.45
CA ARG A 175 21.99 11.75 23.05
C ARG A 175 22.54 13.13 23.43
N MET A 176 22.26 14.17 22.63
CA MET A 176 22.68 15.54 22.94
C MET A 176 21.93 16.10 24.15
N LEU A 177 20.63 15.84 24.27
CA LEU A 177 19.81 16.26 25.41
C LEU A 177 20.16 15.50 26.70
N LEU A 178 20.48 14.20 26.60
CA LEU A 178 20.97 13.41 27.74
C LEU A 178 22.26 14.00 28.32
N ARG A 179 23.21 14.42 27.47
CA ARG A 179 24.46 15.09 27.92
C ARG A 179 24.20 16.42 28.64
N LYS A 180 23.08 17.08 28.35
CA LYS A 180 22.63 18.32 29.00
C LYS A 180 21.72 18.08 30.21
N ASN A 181 21.51 16.82 30.62
CA ASN A 181 20.59 16.42 31.71
C ASN A 181 19.14 16.89 31.52
N ILE A 182 18.65 16.90 30.27
CA ILE A 182 17.26 17.26 29.96
C ILE A 182 16.45 15.96 29.79
N PRO A 183 15.47 15.67 30.68
CA PRO A 183 14.57 14.54 30.52
C PRO A 183 13.67 14.77 29.30
N HIS A 184 13.58 13.76 28.44
CA HIS A 184 12.78 13.82 27.23
C HIS A 184 12.24 12.44 26.86
N GLN A 185 11.24 12.43 25.98
CA GLN A 185 10.63 11.22 25.44
C GLN A 185 10.85 11.16 23.94
N VAL A 186 11.12 9.99 23.38
CA VAL A 186 11.32 9.77 21.94
C VAL A 186 10.22 8.87 21.40
N LEU A 187 9.58 9.30 20.32
CA LEU A 187 8.49 8.59 19.66
C LEU A 187 8.92 8.21 18.25
N ASN A 188 8.95 6.90 17.99
CA ASN A 188 9.51 6.31 16.78
C ASN A 188 8.46 5.66 15.86
N ALA A 189 7.17 5.96 16.06
CA ALA A 189 6.02 5.39 15.33
C ALA A 189 5.93 3.85 15.38
N LYS A 190 6.41 3.22 16.47
CA LYS A 190 6.41 1.75 16.65
C LYS A 190 5.26 1.25 17.53
N TYR A 191 4.84 2.04 18.52
CA TYR A 191 3.85 1.61 19.52
C TYR A 191 2.78 2.69 19.72
N HIS A 192 1.74 2.68 18.88
CA HIS A 192 0.75 3.77 18.82
C HIS A 192 0.07 4.09 20.16
N GLU A 193 -0.31 3.09 20.95
CA GLU A 193 -1.01 3.28 22.23
C GLU A 193 -0.12 3.99 23.26
N LYS A 194 1.11 3.51 23.47
CA LYS A 194 2.08 4.14 24.37
C LYS A 194 2.49 5.53 23.90
N GLU A 195 2.62 5.72 22.59
CA GLU A 195 2.95 7.02 22.01
C GLU A 195 1.84 8.04 22.25
N ALA A 196 0.57 7.62 22.16
CA ALA A 196 -0.58 8.46 22.46
C ALA A 196 -0.57 8.93 23.93
N GLU A 197 -0.28 8.03 24.88
CA GLU A 197 -0.16 8.39 26.31
C GLU A 197 0.95 9.41 26.57
N ILE A 198 2.09 9.28 25.88
CA ILE A 198 3.21 10.22 26.00
C ILE A 198 2.82 11.57 25.40
N ILE A 199 2.20 11.57 24.21
CA ILE A 199 1.78 12.80 23.51
C ILE A 199 0.72 13.58 24.28
N ALA A 200 -0.23 12.89 24.91
CA ALA A 200 -1.23 13.52 25.76
C ALA A 200 -0.59 14.32 26.92
N LYS A 201 0.60 13.90 27.38
CA LYS A 201 1.38 14.57 28.43
C LYS A 201 2.44 15.54 27.89
N ALA A 202 2.60 15.66 26.57
CA ALA A 202 3.61 16.52 25.96
C ALA A 202 3.36 18.03 26.18
N GLY A 203 2.13 18.40 26.55
CA GLY A 203 1.76 19.79 26.86
C GLY A 203 1.99 20.21 28.31
N GLN A 204 2.61 19.36 29.13
CA GLN A 204 2.87 19.64 30.55
C GLN A 204 4.15 20.46 30.76
N LYS A 205 4.26 21.16 31.90
CA LYS A 205 5.46 21.95 32.23
C LYS A 205 6.71 21.05 32.22
N TYR A 206 7.82 21.57 31.68
CA TYR A 206 9.08 20.83 31.49
C TYR A 206 9.01 19.60 30.56
N ALA A 207 7.90 19.35 29.86
CA ALA A 207 7.82 18.24 28.93
C ALA A 207 8.63 18.52 27.65
N VAL A 208 9.57 17.63 27.32
CA VAL A 208 10.30 17.64 26.04
C VAL A 208 10.00 16.33 25.31
N THR A 209 9.43 16.42 24.13
CA THR A 209 9.04 15.26 23.32
C THR A 209 9.65 15.37 21.93
N ILE A 210 10.38 14.33 21.51
CA ILE A 210 10.95 14.19 20.17
C ILE A 210 10.08 13.19 19.40
N ALA A 211 9.53 13.61 18.27
CA ALA A 211 8.70 12.79 17.40
C ALA A 211 9.40 12.60 16.04
N THR A 212 9.61 11.35 15.64
CA THR A 212 10.04 11.05 14.26
C THR A 212 8.85 11.17 13.33
N ASN A 213 9.01 11.94 12.26
CA ASN A 213 7.99 12.26 11.26
C ASN A 213 6.69 12.76 11.92
N MET A 214 5.65 11.95 11.85
CA MET A 214 4.33 12.24 12.41
C MET A 214 3.95 11.27 13.54
N ALA A 215 4.93 10.73 14.29
CA ALA A 215 4.65 9.95 15.49
C ALA A 215 3.75 10.75 16.44
N GLY A 216 2.77 10.09 17.09
CA GLY A 216 1.76 10.80 17.88
C GLY A 216 0.65 11.48 17.07
N ARG A 217 0.41 11.07 15.83
CA ARG A 217 -0.76 11.50 15.05
C ARG A 217 -2.06 10.96 15.62
N GLY A 218 -3.10 11.79 15.62
CA GLY A 218 -4.42 11.45 16.16
C GLY A 218 -4.62 11.84 17.62
N THR A 219 -3.56 12.10 18.38
CA THR A 219 -3.66 12.55 19.78
C THR A 219 -3.43 14.04 19.91
N ASP A 220 -4.31 14.68 20.69
CA ASP A 220 -4.28 16.10 20.96
C ASP A 220 -3.31 16.43 22.10
N ILE A 221 -2.46 17.45 21.90
CA ILE A 221 -1.56 17.97 22.95
C ILE A 221 -2.29 19.08 23.67
N VAL A 222 -2.83 18.76 24.85
CA VAL A 222 -3.52 19.72 25.71
C VAL A 222 -2.50 20.36 26.65
N LEU A 223 -2.55 21.69 26.79
CA LEU A 223 -1.65 22.43 27.68
C LEU A 223 -2.03 22.18 29.16
N GLY A 224 -1.03 21.85 29.96
CA GLY A 224 -1.19 21.65 31.41
C GLY A 224 -1.21 22.96 32.22
N GLU A 225 -1.53 22.84 33.50
CA GLU A 225 -1.52 23.97 34.43
C GLU A 225 -0.11 24.61 34.54
N GLY A 226 -0.06 25.95 34.58
CA GLY A 226 1.19 26.71 34.68
C GLY A 226 2.02 26.81 33.39
N VAL A 227 1.55 26.25 32.27
CA VAL A 227 2.13 26.45 30.92
C VAL A 227 1.58 27.71 30.25
N VAL A 228 0.31 28.03 30.54
CA VAL A 228 -0.34 29.29 30.20
C VAL A 228 -0.17 30.23 31.39
N ARG A 229 0.31 31.46 31.18
CA ARG A 229 0.47 32.44 32.27
C ARG A 229 -0.89 32.77 32.89
N SER A 230 -0.95 32.78 34.22
CA SER A 230 -2.14 33.10 35.03
C SER A 230 -2.58 34.57 34.92
N ASP A 231 -1.67 35.46 34.50
CA ASP A 231 -1.86 36.91 34.42
C ASP A 231 -2.80 37.34 33.26
N CYS A 232 -3.42 36.37 32.60
CA CYS A 232 -4.15 36.55 31.36
C CYS A 232 -5.60 36.03 31.48
N ILE A 233 -6.21 36.21 32.64
CA ILE A 233 -7.62 35.83 32.89
C ILE A 233 -8.51 37.04 32.58
N SER A 234 -9.48 36.86 31.69
CA SER A 234 -10.51 37.87 31.45
C SER A 234 -11.32 38.12 32.73
N PRO A 235 -11.35 39.34 33.30
CA PRO A 235 -12.06 39.63 34.54
C PRO A 235 -13.59 39.49 34.42
N GLU A 236 -14.15 39.52 33.21
CA GLU A 236 -15.60 39.39 32.97
C GLU A 236 -16.05 37.94 32.70
N THR A 237 -15.17 37.05 32.21
CA THR A 237 -15.54 35.70 31.76
C THR A 237 -14.81 34.56 32.47
N GLY A 238 -13.76 34.86 33.25
CA GLY A 238 -12.94 33.83 33.91
C GLY A 238 -12.09 32.98 32.96
N GLU A 239 -12.04 33.32 31.67
CA GLU A 239 -11.24 32.59 30.67
C GLU A 239 -9.75 32.96 30.75
N THR A 240 -8.88 31.96 30.90
CA THR A 240 -7.41 32.10 30.82
C THR A 240 -6.95 32.15 29.36
N LYS A 241 -6.50 33.31 28.86
CA LYS A 241 -6.00 33.52 27.49
C LYS A 241 -4.67 34.29 27.49
N CYS A 242 -3.53 33.59 27.55
CA CYS A 242 -2.21 34.21 27.35
C CYS A 242 -2.17 34.93 25.99
N CYS A 243 -2.22 36.26 26.01
CA CYS A 243 -1.95 37.06 24.81
C CYS A 243 -0.43 37.06 24.62
N ILE A 244 0.05 36.64 23.45
CA ILE A 244 1.47 36.68 23.07
C ILE A 244 2.01 38.13 23.07
N ALA A 245 1.17 39.15 23.27
CA ALA A 245 1.56 40.54 23.08
C ALA A 245 0.67 41.52 23.84
N CYS A 246 1.17 42.05 24.95
CA CYS A 246 0.94 43.45 25.29
C CYS A 246 1.97 43.85 26.36
N GLU A 247 2.77 44.88 26.07
CA GLU A 247 3.54 45.60 27.11
C GLU A 247 2.63 46.54 27.91
N ASP A 248 1.42 46.83 27.39
CA ASP A 248 0.38 47.62 28.06
C ASP A 248 -0.64 46.71 28.79
N ASP A 249 -1.26 47.29 29.82
CA ASP A 249 -2.34 46.71 30.64
C ASP A 249 -3.33 45.86 29.80
N CYS A 250 -3.25 44.53 29.97
CA CYS A 250 -3.93 43.49 29.18
C CYS A 250 -5.47 43.66 29.15
N SER A 251 -6.01 44.44 30.08
CA SER A 251 -7.40 44.84 30.23
C SER A 251 -7.97 45.68 29.06
N LYS A 252 -7.13 46.39 28.29
CA LYS A 252 -7.58 47.23 27.15
C LYS A 252 -7.60 46.50 25.80
N CYS A 253 -6.70 45.56 25.58
CA CYS A 253 -6.52 44.88 24.29
C CYS A 253 -7.70 43.98 23.90
N PHE A 254 -8.42 43.47 24.90
CA PHE A 254 -9.60 42.61 24.73
C PHE A 254 -10.77 43.33 24.03
N LYS A 255 -10.89 44.66 24.19
CA LYS A 255 -12.04 45.44 23.70
C LYS A 255 -12.00 45.77 22.20
N GLN A 256 -10.82 45.75 21.56
CA GLN A 256 -10.67 46.25 20.18
C GLN A 256 -10.43 45.17 19.11
N ARG A 257 -10.30 43.87 19.48
CA ARG A 257 -10.09 42.73 18.56
C ARG A 257 -9.01 42.93 17.47
N LYS A 258 -8.04 43.83 17.67
CA LYS A 258 -6.93 44.09 16.75
C LYS A 258 -5.66 43.33 17.17
N PHE A 259 -5.78 42.00 17.31
CA PHE A 259 -4.63 41.12 17.61
C PHE A 259 -3.51 41.20 16.55
N SER A 260 -3.83 41.63 15.33
CA SER A 260 -2.88 41.87 14.23
C SER A 260 -1.98 43.09 14.43
N GLU A 261 -2.34 44.01 15.34
CA GLU A 261 -1.64 45.28 15.54
C GLU A 261 -0.77 45.30 16.81
N CYS A 262 -0.83 44.25 17.65
CA CYS A 262 0.05 44.15 18.79
C CYS A 262 1.50 43.92 18.35
N LYS A 263 2.30 44.99 18.44
CA LYS A 263 3.76 44.94 18.33
C LYS A 263 4.29 44.02 19.43
N THR A 264 4.79 42.86 19.03
CA THR A 264 5.16 41.73 19.88
C THR A 264 6.61 41.85 20.35
N SER A 265 6.87 41.63 21.63
CA SER A 265 8.23 41.34 22.10
C SER A 265 8.80 40.15 21.31
N GLU A 266 10.11 40.10 21.05
CA GLU A 266 10.73 38.99 20.30
C GLU A 266 10.61 37.63 21.02
N THR A 267 10.30 37.63 22.31
CA THR A 267 10.33 36.44 23.17
C THR A 267 8.93 36.03 23.62
N ILE A 268 8.42 34.93 23.07
CA ILE A 268 7.23 34.24 23.60
C ILE A 268 7.67 33.28 24.70
N ASP A 269 7.10 33.42 25.88
CA ASP A 269 7.41 32.59 27.06
C ASP A 269 6.34 31.54 27.41
N CYS A 270 5.12 31.63 26.87
CA CYS A 270 4.01 30.72 27.19
C CYS A 270 3.58 29.79 26.04
N GLY A 271 2.89 28.68 26.37
CA GLY A 271 2.31 27.73 25.41
C GLY A 271 3.29 26.72 24.80
N LEU A 272 2.79 25.80 23.96
CA LEU A 272 3.62 24.78 23.31
C LEU A 272 4.56 25.42 22.27
N HIS A 273 5.85 25.07 22.34
CA HIS A 273 6.82 25.40 21.31
C HIS A 273 7.09 24.19 20.41
N VAL A 274 6.97 24.37 19.10
CA VAL A 274 7.20 23.32 18.09
C VAL A 274 8.47 23.63 17.31
N ILE A 275 9.43 22.70 17.32
CA ILE A 275 10.67 22.79 16.56
C ILE A 275 10.63 21.77 15.43
N GLY A 276 10.75 22.22 14.19
CA GLY A 276 11.04 21.34 13.06
C GLY A 276 12.55 21.30 12.83
N THR A 277 13.17 20.13 12.83
CA THR A 277 14.63 20.04 12.61
C THR A 277 15.02 20.03 11.14
N GLU A 278 14.04 19.89 10.24
CA GLU A 278 14.16 19.88 8.77
C GLU A 278 12.81 20.24 8.13
N ARG A 279 12.81 20.57 6.83
CA ARG A 279 11.60 20.63 6.00
C ARG A 279 11.27 19.24 5.48
N HIS A 280 9.99 18.86 5.53
CA HIS A 280 9.52 17.65 4.86
C HIS A 280 9.38 17.88 3.35
N GLU A 281 9.23 16.79 2.60
CA GLU A 281 8.99 16.83 1.15
C GLU A 281 7.76 17.65 0.74
N ALA A 282 6.76 17.73 1.63
CA ALA A 282 5.51 18.45 1.40
C ALA A 282 5.20 19.44 2.53
N ARG A 283 4.84 20.66 2.14
CA ARG A 283 4.50 21.78 3.03
C ARG A 283 3.31 21.45 3.93
N ARG A 284 2.38 20.61 3.48
CA ARG A 284 1.26 20.14 4.30
C ARG A 284 1.75 19.42 5.56
N ILE A 285 2.85 18.65 5.49
CA ILE A 285 3.39 17.89 6.64
C ILE A 285 4.03 18.85 7.63
N ASP A 286 4.80 19.83 7.14
CA ASP A 286 5.34 20.91 7.98
C ASP A 286 4.22 21.67 8.71
N ASN A 287 3.14 22.01 7.98
CA ASN A 287 1.99 22.70 8.57
C ASN A 287 1.25 21.83 9.59
N GLN A 288 1.22 20.51 9.43
CA GLN A 288 0.67 19.59 10.44
C GLN A 288 1.52 19.59 11.71
N LEU A 289 2.85 19.64 11.59
CA LEU A 289 3.74 19.76 12.74
C LEU A 289 3.51 21.11 13.45
N LYS A 290 3.51 22.23 12.73
CA LYS A 290 3.16 23.56 13.26
C LYS A 290 1.78 23.57 13.94
N GLY A 291 0.82 22.88 13.34
CA GLY A 291 -0.56 22.67 13.80
C GLY A 291 -0.71 21.95 15.15
N ARG A 292 0.38 21.41 15.70
CA ARG A 292 0.38 20.85 17.07
C ARG A 292 0.33 21.94 18.13
N ALA A 293 0.80 23.15 17.84
CA ALA A 293 0.68 24.31 18.71
C ALA A 293 -0.48 25.23 18.31
N GLY A 294 -1.00 25.98 19.29
CA GLY A 294 -2.01 27.01 19.08
C GLY A 294 -3.44 26.48 18.89
N ARG A 295 -3.77 25.33 19.47
CA ARG A 295 -5.09 24.70 19.34
C ARG A 295 -6.12 25.45 20.18
N GLN A 296 -7.36 25.52 19.70
CA GLN A 296 -8.46 26.24 20.39
C GLN A 296 -8.09 27.67 20.87
N GLY A 297 -7.22 28.37 20.14
CA GLY A 297 -6.77 29.72 20.49
C GLY A 297 -5.74 29.80 21.63
N ASP A 298 -5.19 28.66 22.04
CA ASP A 298 -4.08 28.60 22.98
C ASP A 298 -2.85 29.36 22.44
N PRO A 299 -2.02 29.94 23.33
CA PRO A 299 -0.72 30.47 22.92
C PRO A 299 0.16 29.34 22.39
N GLY A 300 0.97 29.65 21.39
CA GLY A 300 1.97 28.73 20.90
C GLY A 300 2.97 29.38 19.97
N SER A 301 4.03 28.66 19.67
CA SER A 301 4.95 29.09 18.62
C SER A 301 5.59 27.93 17.90
N SER A 302 6.07 28.19 16.69
CA SER A 302 6.80 27.21 15.90
C SER A 302 8.02 27.83 15.23
N ARG A 303 9.12 27.08 15.14
CA ARG A 303 10.34 27.45 14.41
C ARG A 303 10.90 26.24 13.67
N PHE A 304 11.49 26.46 12.49
CA PHE A 304 12.22 25.42 11.77
C PHE A 304 13.70 25.74 11.76
N TYR A 305 14.52 24.71 11.95
CA TYR A 305 15.97 24.74 11.85
C TYR A 305 16.37 23.95 10.62
N LEU A 306 17.19 24.54 9.76
CA LEU A 306 17.60 23.95 8.50
C LEU A 306 19.11 23.99 8.36
N SER A 307 19.66 23.01 7.65
CA SER A 307 21.06 22.97 7.24
C SER A 307 21.15 22.85 5.73
N LEU A 308 22.18 23.44 5.14
CA LEU A 308 22.50 23.25 3.72
C LEU A 308 22.88 21.80 3.39
N GLU A 309 23.20 20.98 4.39
CA GLU A 309 23.48 19.55 4.28
C GLU A 309 22.21 18.66 4.40
N ASP A 310 21.05 19.25 4.69
CA ASP A 310 19.80 18.50 4.82
C ASP A 310 19.40 17.84 3.50
N GLU A 311 18.73 16.70 3.57
CA GLU A 311 18.42 15.85 2.41
C GLU A 311 17.66 16.59 1.30
N LEU A 312 16.65 17.39 1.66
CA LEU A 312 15.89 18.20 0.72
C LEU A 312 16.80 19.18 -0.06
N LEU A 313 17.76 19.79 0.62
CA LEU A 313 18.69 20.74 0.02
C LEU A 313 19.83 20.04 -0.69
N ARG A 314 20.20 18.81 -0.32
CA ARG A 314 21.20 18.02 -1.03
C ARG A 314 20.70 17.53 -2.38
N ILE A 315 19.43 17.11 -2.48
CA ILE A 315 18.84 16.58 -3.72
C ILE A 315 18.61 17.70 -4.74
N PHE A 316 18.24 18.90 -4.29
CA PHE A 316 17.85 20.01 -5.17
C PHE A 316 18.82 21.19 -5.16
N GLY A 317 19.80 21.16 -4.25
CA GLY A 317 20.84 22.16 -4.18
C GLY A 317 21.88 21.90 -5.25
N SER A 318 21.81 22.69 -6.32
CA SER A 318 22.83 22.73 -7.38
C SER A 318 24.24 22.85 -6.80
N ASP A 319 25.28 22.42 -7.55
CA ASP A 319 26.70 22.64 -7.23
C ASP A 319 27.04 24.11 -6.88
N ARG A 320 26.21 25.04 -7.35
CA ARG A 320 26.25 26.47 -7.02
C ARG A 320 26.13 26.78 -5.52
N LEU A 321 25.41 25.96 -4.75
CA LEU A 321 25.29 26.11 -3.28
C LEU A 321 26.57 25.68 -2.58
N LYS A 322 27.20 24.58 -3.02
CA LYS A 322 28.52 24.16 -2.51
C LYS A 322 29.59 25.24 -2.73
N GLY A 323 29.53 25.94 -3.86
CA GLY A 323 30.42 27.09 -4.14
C GLY A 323 30.23 28.28 -3.20
N MET A 324 28.98 28.58 -2.81
CA MET A 324 28.68 29.63 -1.81
C MET A 324 28.98 29.19 -0.36
N MET A 325 28.90 27.89 -0.05
CA MET A 325 29.15 27.37 1.30
C MET A 325 30.57 27.66 1.81
N GLY A 326 31.56 27.73 0.91
CA GLY A 326 32.94 28.02 1.28
C GLY A 326 33.18 29.44 1.81
N GLN A 327 32.32 30.40 1.49
CA GLN A 327 32.48 31.82 1.86
C GLN A 327 31.65 32.25 3.07
N LEU A 328 30.86 31.36 3.66
CA LEU A 328 29.99 31.67 4.79
C LEU A 328 30.71 31.43 6.13
N PRO A 329 30.59 32.37 7.09
CA PRO A 329 31.16 32.21 8.43
C PRO A 329 30.52 31.01 9.16
N GLU A 330 31.33 30.30 9.93
CA GLU A 330 30.89 29.16 10.75
C GLU A 330 30.23 29.64 12.05
N GLY A 331 29.18 28.95 12.48
CA GLY A 331 28.45 29.23 13.73
C GLY A 331 27.44 30.38 13.69
N GLU A 332 27.29 31.11 12.57
CA GLU A 332 26.31 32.19 12.43
C GLU A 332 25.04 31.78 11.67
N LYS A 333 23.90 32.33 12.10
CA LYS A 333 22.62 32.16 11.41
C LYS A 333 22.66 32.83 10.04
N ILE A 334 22.37 32.06 8.98
CA ILE A 334 22.37 32.59 7.62
C ILE A 334 21.00 33.21 7.35
N LYS A 335 20.91 34.54 7.42
CA LYS A 335 19.70 35.28 7.00
C LYS A 335 19.87 35.80 5.59
N HIS A 336 19.52 34.98 4.60
CA HIS A 336 19.53 35.43 3.20
C HIS A 336 18.20 35.10 2.51
N PRO A 337 17.38 36.11 2.11
CA PRO A 337 16.07 35.91 1.48
C PRO A 337 16.08 34.97 0.26
N LEU A 338 17.19 34.96 -0.49
CA LEU A 338 17.40 34.07 -1.63
C LEU A 338 17.40 32.59 -1.24
N ILE A 339 17.96 32.23 -0.08
CA ILE A 339 18.02 30.84 0.38
C ILE A 339 16.62 30.37 0.79
N THR A 340 15.86 31.20 1.51
CA THR A 340 14.45 30.92 1.83
C THR A 340 13.62 30.70 0.56
N LYS A 341 13.81 31.52 -0.48
CA LYS A 341 13.13 31.35 -1.77
C LYS A 341 13.54 30.04 -2.46
N MET A 342 14.81 29.66 -2.40
CA MET A 342 15.32 28.39 -2.93
C MET A 342 14.72 27.18 -2.22
N ILE A 343 14.66 27.19 -0.88
CA ILE A 343 14.05 26.10 -0.09
C ILE A 343 12.59 25.90 -0.49
N ASN A 344 11.82 27.00 -0.59
CA ASN A 344 10.42 26.94 -1.01
C ASN A 344 10.27 26.40 -2.44
N ASN A 345 11.17 26.78 -3.37
CA ASN A 345 11.16 26.27 -4.73
C ASN A 345 11.53 24.78 -4.80
N ALA A 346 12.50 24.34 -4.00
CA ALA A 346 12.88 22.93 -3.90
C ALA A 346 11.69 22.10 -3.41
N GLN A 347 11.04 22.51 -2.31
CA GLN A 347 9.85 21.83 -1.78
C GLN A 347 8.71 21.75 -2.81
N ARG A 348 8.38 22.86 -3.49
CA ARG A 348 7.39 22.86 -4.58
C ARG A 348 7.74 21.91 -5.72
N LYS A 349 9.03 21.78 -6.06
CA LYS A 349 9.50 20.86 -7.10
C LYS A 349 9.35 19.40 -6.67
N VAL A 350 9.59 19.10 -5.39
CA VAL A 350 9.36 17.76 -4.82
C VAL A 350 7.88 17.42 -4.83
N GLU A 351 7.03 18.35 -4.38
CA GLU A 351 5.57 18.18 -4.42
C GLU A 351 5.06 17.92 -5.83
N ALA A 352 5.49 18.72 -6.82
CA ALA A 352 5.11 18.53 -8.21
C ALA A 352 5.60 17.19 -8.77
N ARG A 353 6.83 16.77 -8.44
CA ARG A 353 7.37 15.46 -8.83
C ARG A 353 6.54 14.31 -8.23
N ASN A 354 6.23 14.38 -6.93
CA ASN A 354 5.44 13.37 -6.24
C ASN A 354 4.00 13.31 -6.78
N PHE A 355 3.42 14.47 -7.12
CA PHE A 355 2.13 14.56 -7.78
C PHE A 355 2.15 13.85 -9.15
N GLU A 356 3.15 14.10 -10.00
CA GLU A 356 3.24 13.46 -11.31
C GLU A 356 3.42 11.94 -11.19
N ILE A 357 4.23 11.47 -10.24
CA ILE A 357 4.38 10.03 -9.95
C ILE A 357 3.02 9.42 -9.57
N ARG A 358 2.28 10.06 -8.65
CA ARG A 358 0.94 9.57 -8.24
C ARG A 358 -0.05 9.57 -9.41
N LYS A 359 -0.03 10.61 -10.23
CA LYS A 359 -0.88 10.72 -11.42
C LYS A 359 -0.58 9.61 -12.41
N GLN A 360 0.69 9.37 -12.72
CA GLN A 360 1.10 8.30 -13.63
C GLN A 360 0.72 6.91 -13.08
N LEU A 361 0.93 6.65 -11.79
CA LEU A 361 0.50 5.40 -11.14
C LEU A 361 -1.02 5.21 -11.21
N LEU A 362 -1.80 6.29 -11.04
CA LEU A 362 -3.25 6.26 -11.19
C LEU A 362 -3.65 5.93 -12.64
N GLU A 363 -2.97 6.50 -13.64
CA GLU A 363 -3.26 6.22 -15.05
C GLU A 363 -3.01 4.75 -15.41
N PHE A 364 -1.98 4.10 -14.86
CA PHE A 364 -1.76 2.66 -15.01
C PHE A 364 -2.84 1.83 -14.30
N ASP A 365 -3.18 2.19 -13.06
CA ASP A 365 -4.20 1.48 -12.28
C ASP A 365 -5.61 1.66 -12.85
N ASP A 366 -5.92 2.80 -13.49
CA ASP A 366 -7.21 3.04 -14.15
C ASP A 366 -7.47 2.05 -15.30
N VAL A 367 -6.44 1.67 -16.06
CA VAL A 367 -6.56 0.62 -17.10
C VAL A 367 -6.97 -0.70 -16.46
N MET A 368 -6.30 -1.07 -15.38
CA MET A 368 -6.61 -2.31 -14.65
C MET A 368 -7.95 -2.25 -13.94
N ASN A 369 -8.37 -1.07 -13.50
CA ASN A 369 -9.65 -0.87 -12.86
C ASN A 369 -10.81 -1.07 -13.84
N GLU A 370 -10.70 -0.59 -15.08
CA GLU A 370 -11.72 -0.85 -16.10
C GLU A 370 -11.82 -2.34 -16.44
N GLN A 371 -10.69 -3.03 -16.63
CA GLN A 371 -10.67 -4.48 -16.83
C GLN A 371 -11.26 -5.24 -15.64
N ARG A 372 -10.92 -4.82 -14.42
CA ARG A 372 -11.43 -5.41 -13.17
C ARG A 372 -12.94 -5.27 -13.06
N LYS A 373 -13.52 -4.11 -13.41
CA LYS A 373 -14.98 -3.92 -13.39
C LYS A 373 -15.70 -4.92 -14.28
N VAL A 374 -15.18 -5.19 -15.48
CA VAL A 374 -15.75 -6.17 -16.41
C VAL A 374 -15.68 -7.57 -15.80
N ILE A 375 -14.50 -8.01 -15.36
CA ILE A 375 -14.31 -9.36 -14.81
C ILE A 375 -15.10 -9.57 -13.52
N TYR A 376 -15.11 -8.57 -12.63
CA TYR A 376 -15.84 -8.67 -11.37
C TYR A 376 -17.35 -8.58 -11.58
N GLY A 377 -17.81 -7.84 -12.58
CA GLY A 377 -19.21 -7.83 -13.01
C GLY A 377 -19.67 -9.21 -13.47
N ILE A 378 -18.94 -9.80 -14.42
CA ILE A 378 -19.22 -11.16 -14.93
C ILE A 378 -19.18 -12.17 -13.76
N ARG A 379 -18.15 -12.11 -12.91
CA ARG A 379 -17.99 -12.99 -11.75
C ARG A 379 -19.16 -12.86 -10.77
N GLN A 380 -19.63 -11.64 -10.52
CA GLN A 380 -20.77 -11.38 -9.63
C GLN A 380 -22.07 -11.94 -10.22
N ASP A 381 -22.33 -11.73 -11.51
CA ASP A 381 -23.52 -12.27 -12.18
C ASP A 381 -23.57 -13.81 -12.08
N ILE A 382 -22.42 -14.46 -12.32
CA ILE A 382 -22.29 -15.92 -12.19
C ILE A 382 -22.49 -16.37 -10.74
N LEU A 383 -21.94 -15.64 -9.76
CA LEU A 383 -22.12 -15.93 -8.33
C LEU A 383 -23.57 -15.80 -7.89
N GLU A 384 -24.31 -14.85 -8.44
CA GLU A 384 -25.75 -14.65 -8.21
C GLU A 384 -26.63 -15.60 -9.03
N GLY A 385 -26.06 -16.31 -10.00
CA GLY A 385 -26.78 -17.23 -10.90
C GLY A 385 -27.62 -16.52 -11.97
N LYS A 386 -27.31 -15.25 -12.26
CA LYS A 386 -28.01 -14.45 -13.27
C LYS A 386 -27.41 -14.70 -14.66
N ASN A 387 -28.25 -14.76 -15.69
CA ASN A 387 -27.86 -14.72 -17.11
C ASN A 387 -26.85 -15.80 -17.57
N LEU A 388 -26.74 -16.94 -16.88
CA LEU A 388 -25.76 -17.99 -17.21
C LEU A 388 -25.93 -18.52 -18.65
N GLU A 389 -27.17 -18.73 -19.07
CA GLU A 389 -27.46 -19.21 -20.42
C GLU A 389 -27.14 -18.16 -21.49
N THR A 390 -27.46 -16.89 -21.22
CA THR A 390 -27.13 -15.77 -22.13
C THR A 390 -25.63 -15.62 -22.32
N TYR A 391 -24.84 -15.69 -21.24
CA TYR A 391 -23.38 -15.67 -21.34
C TYR A 391 -22.85 -16.88 -22.13
N LEU A 392 -23.44 -18.06 -21.93
CA LEU A 392 -23.04 -19.26 -22.66
C LEU A 392 -23.34 -19.13 -24.17
N GLU A 393 -24.52 -18.66 -24.54
CA GLU A 393 -24.90 -18.43 -25.94
C GLU A 393 -23.97 -17.40 -26.61
N GLN A 394 -23.70 -16.28 -25.92
CA GLN A 394 -22.75 -15.28 -26.40
C GLN A 394 -21.34 -15.86 -26.58
N PHE A 395 -20.86 -16.67 -25.64
CA PHE A 395 -19.54 -17.29 -25.71
C PHE A 395 -19.44 -18.26 -26.90
N ILE A 396 -20.48 -19.04 -27.16
CA ILE A 396 -20.56 -19.93 -28.32
C ILE A 396 -20.48 -19.11 -29.61
N ASP A 397 -21.31 -18.08 -29.72
CA ASP A 397 -21.41 -17.24 -30.91
C ASP A 397 -20.07 -16.55 -31.23
N GLU A 398 -19.44 -15.91 -30.25
CA GLU A 398 -18.16 -15.24 -30.41
C GLU A 398 -17.04 -16.23 -30.77
N THR A 399 -17.04 -17.43 -30.17
CA THR A 399 -16.02 -18.46 -30.44
C THR A 399 -16.15 -19.04 -31.84
N VAL A 400 -17.39 -19.29 -32.31
CA VAL A 400 -17.64 -19.80 -33.66
C VAL A 400 -17.26 -18.76 -34.72
N VAL A 401 -17.67 -17.50 -34.53
CA VAL A 401 -17.32 -16.40 -35.45
C VAL A 401 -15.81 -16.20 -35.47
N GLY A 402 -15.15 -16.17 -34.31
CA GLY A 402 -13.70 -16.02 -34.21
C GLY A 402 -12.93 -17.15 -34.91
N ALA A 403 -13.37 -18.41 -34.75
CA ALA A 403 -12.75 -19.54 -35.45
C ALA A 403 -12.94 -19.45 -36.97
N ILE A 404 -14.11 -19.01 -37.45
CA ILE A 404 -14.35 -18.82 -38.88
C ILE A 404 -13.49 -17.69 -39.44
N ASP A 405 -13.38 -16.56 -38.74
CA ASP A 405 -12.57 -15.43 -39.22
C ASP A 405 -11.06 -15.74 -39.22
N GLU A 406 -10.59 -16.56 -38.29
CA GLU A 406 -9.20 -17.01 -38.24
C GLU A 406 -8.86 -17.95 -39.42
N HIS A 407 -9.71 -18.93 -39.71
CA HIS A 407 -9.42 -20.01 -40.68
C HIS A 407 -10.00 -19.78 -42.08
N LEU A 408 -11.07 -18.97 -42.19
CA LEU A 408 -11.81 -18.62 -43.41
C LEU A 408 -11.90 -17.08 -43.57
N ASN A 409 -10.75 -16.41 -43.47
CA ASN A 409 -10.67 -14.96 -43.58
C ASN A 409 -11.16 -14.47 -44.95
N GLN A 410 -12.10 -13.52 -44.96
CA GLN A 410 -12.65 -12.95 -46.20
C GLN A 410 -11.62 -12.20 -47.06
N GLN A 411 -10.54 -11.71 -46.44
CA GLN A 411 -9.49 -10.98 -47.12
C GLN A 411 -8.50 -11.90 -47.85
N THR A 412 -8.53 -13.21 -47.59
CA THR A 412 -7.69 -14.21 -48.26
C THR A 412 -8.46 -14.94 -49.34
N LYS A 413 -7.75 -15.40 -50.38
CA LYS A 413 -8.37 -16.19 -51.45
C LYS A 413 -8.91 -17.51 -50.89
N PRO A 414 -10.08 -18.00 -51.36
CA PRO A 414 -10.66 -19.27 -50.90
C PRO A 414 -9.75 -20.50 -51.01
N GLU A 415 -8.78 -20.47 -51.91
CA GLU A 415 -7.75 -21.51 -52.07
C GLU A 415 -6.83 -21.65 -50.83
N ASN A 416 -6.67 -20.56 -50.07
CA ASN A 416 -5.85 -20.53 -48.85
C ASN A 416 -6.68 -20.80 -47.58
N TRP A 417 -7.98 -21.06 -47.71
CA TRP A 417 -8.84 -21.37 -46.57
C TRP A 417 -8.55 -22.75 -46.03
N ASN A 418 -8.38 -22.85 -44.72
CA ASN A 418 -8.03 -24.13 -44.09
C ASN A 418 -9.23 -24.74 -43.36
N VAL A 419 -10.11 -25.38 -44.13
CA VAL A 419 -11.31 -26.04 -43.59
C VAL A 419 -10.97 -27.20 -42.66
N SER A 420 -9.84 -27.89 -42.90
CA SER A 420 -9.37 -28.97 -42.03
C SER A 420 -8.93 -28.44 -40.65
N ALA A 421 -8.27 -27.29 -40.61
CA ALA A 421 -7.90 -26.62 -39.36
C ALA A 421 -9.13 -26.13 -38.61
N LEU A 422 -10.13 -25.56 -39.31
CA LEU A 422 -11.41 -25.17 -38.71
C LEU A 422 -12.13 -26.36 -38.05
N SER A 423 -12.24 -27.49 -38.75
CA SER A 423 -12.85 -28.72 -38.19
C SER A 423 -12.11 -29.22 -36.95
N ASN A 424 -10.77 -29.21 -36.97
CA ASN A 424 -9.95 -29.57 -35.81
C ASN A 424 -10.12 -28.59 -34.65
N HIS A 425 -10.21 -27.28 -34.93
CA HIS A 425 -10.43 -26.25 -33.92
C HIS A 425 -11.78 -26.46 -33.21
N ILE A 426 -12.86 -26.65 -33.99
CA ILE A 426 -14.20 -26.93 -33.46
C ILE A 426 -14.21 -28.24 -32.65
N LYS A 427 -13.53 -29.28 -33.14
CA LYS A 427 -13.40 -30.55 -32.41
C LYS A 427 -12.67 -30.37 -31.08
N ASN A 428 -11.62 -29.54 -31.02
CA ASN A 428 -10.88 -29.32 -29.79
C ASN A 428 -11.72 -28.60 -28.72
N ILE A 429 -12.51 -27.61 -29.13
CA ILE A 429 -13.33 -26.81 -28.21
C ILE A 429 -14.63 -27.54 -27.87
N PHE A 430 -15.43 -27.90 -28.86
CA PHE A 430 -16.79 -28.43 -28.64
C PHE A 430 -16.83 -29.96 -28.54
N ASN A 431 -15.72 -30.66 -28.84
CA ASN A 431 -15.69 -32.12 -28.92
C ASN A 431 -16.69 -32.69 -29.95
N ILE A 432 -16.97 -31.92 -31.01
CA ILE A 432 -17.86 -32.28 -32.12
C ILE A 432 -17.02 -32.55 -33.37
N GLN A 433 -17.30 -33.65 -34.05
CA GLN A 433 -16.65 -33.97 -35.33
C GLN A 433 -17.53 -33.47 -36.48
N LEU A 434 -17.02 -32.50 -37.24
CA LEU A 434 -17.69 -31.97 -38.43
C LEU A 434 -16.89 -32.34 -39.69
N ASN A 435 -17.56 -32.97 -40.65
CA ASN A 435 -16.98 -33.23 -41.97
C ASN A 435 -17.30 -32.04 -42.88
N LEU A 436 -16.40 -31.06 -42.92
CA LEU A 436 -16.55 -29.85 -43.73
C LEU A 436 -15.69 -29.95 -45.00
N SER A 437 -16.24 -29.59 -46.15
CA SER A 437 -15.55 -29.58 -47.45
C SER A 437 -15.87 -28.30 -48.23
N LEU A 438 -14.87 -27.73 -48.92
CA LEU A 438 -15.07 -26.56 -49.79
C LEU A 438 -15.96 -26.91 -51.01
N PRO A 439 -16.95 -26.07 -51.35
CA PRO A 439 -17.69 -26.17 -52.61
C PRO A 439 -16.79 -25.92 -53.84
N GLU A 440 -17.16 -26.47 -55.00
CA GLU A 440 -16.37 -26.39 -56.24
C GLU A 440 -16.47 -25.02 -56.96
N THR A 441 -17.47 -24.17 -56.67
CA THR A 441 -17.63 -22.86 -57.35
C THR A 441 -17.55 -21.65 -56.43
N LEU A 442 -16.93 -20.56 -56.92
CA LEU A 442 -16.69 -19.31 -56.16
C LEU A 442 -17.97 -18.58 -55.71
N ARG A 443 -19.08 -18.69 -56.44
CA ARG A 443 -20.37 -18.09 -56.02
C ARG A 443 -20.98 -18.85 -54.84
N ASP A 444 -20.78 -20.16 -54.79
CA ASP A 444 -21.27 -21.00 -53.69
C ASP A 444 -20.42 -20.82 -52.44
N ILE A 445 -19.13 -20.46 -52.57
CA ILE A 445 -18.19 -20.31 -51.44
C ILE A 445 -18.61 -19.19 -50.47
N GLN A 446 -19.14 -18.07 -50.96
CA GLN A 446 -19.53 -16.96 -50.09
C GLN A 446 -20.85 -17.23 -49.36
N ALA A 447 -21.83 -17.82 -50.04
CA ALA A 447 -23.06 -18.31 -49.42
C ALA A 447 -22.75 -19.44 -48.42
N TRP A 448 -21.85 -20.35 -48.77
CA TRP A 448 -21.40 -21.44 -47.90
C TRP A 448 -20.74 -20.94 -46.62
N ARG A 449 -19.98 -19.83 -46.66
CA ARG A 449 -19.41 -19.22 -45.44
C ARG A 449 -20.49 -18.67 -44.50
N GLU A 450 -21.60 -18.18 -45.02
CA GLU A 450 -22.73 -17.73 -44.20
C GLU A 450 -23.49 -18.95 -43.64
N ASP A 451 -23.75 -19.95 -44.48
CA ASP A 451 -24.44 -21.18 -44.09
C ASP A 451 -23.63 -22.02 -43.08
N ILE A 452 -22.29 -22.03 -43.16
CA ILE A 452 -21.44 -22.85 -42.29
C ILE A 452 -21.52 -22.38 -40.83
N VAL A 453 -21.72 -21.07 -40.61
CA VAL A 453 -21.92 -20.50 -39.26
C VAL A 453 -23.13 -21.18 -38.63
N ASP A 454 -24.26 -21.22 -39.35
CA ASP A 454 -25.51 -21.80 -38.88
C ASP A 454 -25.41 -23.32 -38.73
N VAL A 455 -24.71 -24.01 -39.63
CA VAL A 455 -24.45 -25.46 -39.51
C VAL A 455 -23.66 -25.78 -38.24
N ILE A 456 -22.60 -25.01 -37.96
CA ILE A 456 -21.78 -25.18 -36.76
C ILE A 456 -22.61 -24.86 -35.52
N LYS A 457 -23.32 -23.72 -35.49
CA LYS A 457 -24.16 -23.32 -34.37
C LYS A 457 -25.25 -24.34 -34.06
N ASN A 458 -25.95 -24.85 -35.07
CA ASN A 458 -26.98 -25.88 -34.89
C ASN A 458 -26.39 -27.17 -34.32
N SER A 459 -25.22 -27.59 -34.79
CA SER A 459 -24.52 -28.76 -34.28
C SER A 459 -24.08 -28.58 -32.81
N VAL A 460 -23.56 -27.39 -32.47
CA VAL A 460 -23.17 -27.03 -31.11
C VAL A 460 -24.39 -26.99 -30.18
N ASN A 461 -25.49 -26.38 -30.60
CA ASN A 461 -26.74 -26.30 -29.83
C ASN A 461 -27.35 -27.70 -29.60
N GLN A 462 -27.30 -28.58 -30.59
CA GLN A 462 -27.73 -29.96 -30.42
C GLN A 462 -26.89 -30.69 -29.36
N SER A 463 -25.56 -30.57 -29.43
CA SER A 463 -24.66 -31.15 -28.43
C SER A 463 -24.85 -30.54 -27.05
N LEU A 464 -25.11 -29.22 -26.96
CA LEU A 464 -25.38 -28.54 -25.70
C LEU A 464 -26.67 -29.05 -25.06
N ASN A 465 -27.73 -29.25 -25.84
CA ASN A 465 -29.00 -29.80 -25.35
C ASN A 465 -28.84 -31.24 -24.84
N GLN A 466 -28.05 -32.07 -25.52
CA GLN A 466 -27.69 -33.41 -25.02
C GLN A 466 -26.93 -33.32 -23.69
N GLN A 467 -25.99 -32.38 -23.58
CA GLN A 467 -25.21 -32.17 -22.37
C GLN A 467 -26.08 -31.69 -21.20
N LYS A 468 -26.99 -30.74 -21.44
CA LYS A 468 -28.01 -30.27 -20.47
C LYS A 468 -28.87 -31.44 -19.96
N GLN A 469 -29.35 -32.29 -20.87
CA GLN A 469 -30.15 -33.47 -20.50
C GLN A 469 -29.34 -34.48 -19.66
N SER A 470 -28.07 -34.69 -19.98
CA SER A 470 -27.22 -35.64 -19.25
C SER A 470 -26.89 -35.18 -17.82
N LEU A 471 -26.72 -33.86 -17.62
CA LEU A 471 -26.36 -33.26 -16.33
C LEU A 471 -27.58 -32.95 -15.47
N GLY A 472 -28.76 -32.80 -16.06
CA GLY A 472 -30.01 -32.56 -15.36
C GLY A 472 -29.95 -31.33 -14.45
N GLU A 473 -30.40 -31.48 -13.20
CA GLU A 473 -30.45 -30.39 -12.22
C GLU A 473 -29.07 -29.85 -11.82
N MET A 474 -28.00 -30.66 -11.96
CA MET A 474 -26.63 -30.24 -11.65
C MET A 474 -26.00 -29.34 -12.71
N PHE A 475 -26.65 -29.17 -13.88
CA PHE A 475 -26.10 -28.41 -15.00
C PHE A 475 -25.69 -27.00 -14.58
N ASN A 476 -26.58 -26.27 -13.89
CA ASN A 476 -26.33 -24.88 -13.50
C ASN A 476 -25.20 -24.76 -12.46
N GLU A 477 -25.11 -25.69 -11.51
CA GLU A 477 -24.05 -25.70 -10.49
C GLU A 477 -22.68 -25.99 -11.12
N ILE A 478 -22.62 -26.97 -12.03
CA ILE A 478 -21.41 -27.32 -12.76
C ILE A 478 -21.00 -26.18 -13.71
N LEU A 479 -21.96 -25.59 -14.42
CA LEU A 479 -21.71 -24.46 -15.32
C LEU A 479 -21.13 -23.28 -14.53
N LYS A 480 -21.73 -22.93 -13.39
CA LYS A 480 -21.22 -21.90 -12.48
C LYS A 480 -19.80 -22.20 -12.00
N PHE A 481 -19.54 -23.44 -11.60
CA PHE A 481 -18.21 -23.87 -11.18
C PHE A 481 -17.16 -23.73 -12.29
N ILE A 482 -17.48 -24.18 -13.51
CA ILE A 482 -16.60 -24.08 -14.68
C ILE A 482 -16.29 -22.61 -14.99
N PHE A 483 -17.32 -21.77 -15.07
CA PHE A 483 -17.16 -20.33 -15.30
C PHE A 483 -16.22 -19.69 -14.27
N LEU A 484 -16.49 -19.88 -12.97
CA LEU A 484 -15.69 -19.28 -11.91
C LEU A 484 -14.24 -19.80 -11.92
N GLN A 485 -14.04 -21.09 -12.12
CA GLN A 485 -12.70 -21.68 -12.16
C GLN A 485 -11.88 -21.14 -13.34
N SER A 486 -12.47 -21.09 -14.54
CA SER A 486 -11.78 -20.63 -15.74
C SER A 486 -11.52 -19.12 -15.71
N ILE A 487 -12.48 -18.30 -15.24
CA ILE A 487 -12.28 -16.87 -15.05
C ILE A 487 -11.17 -16.62 -14.02
N ASP A 488 -11.22 -17.27 -12.86
CA ASP A 488 -10.23 -17.05 -11.80
C ASP A 488 -8.83 -17.50 -12.21
N HIS A 489 -8.71 -18.60 -12.95
CA HIS A 489 -7.43 -19.08 -13.45
C HIS A 489 -6.82 -18.10 -14.46
N ARG A 490 -7.61 -17.70 -15.47
CA ARG A 490 -7.14 -16.79 -16.53
C ARG A 490 -6.87 -15.39 -16.02
N TRP A 491 -7.72 -14.89 -15.12
CA TRP A 491 -7.52 -13.57 -14.50
C TRP A 491 -6.23 -13.50 -13.70
N LYS A 492 -5.88 -14.55 -12.93
CA LYS A 492 -4.59 -14.60 -12.21
C LYS A 492 -3.39 -14.59 -13.16
N SER A 493 -3.47 -15.33 -14.27
CA SER A 493 -2.41 -15.32 -15.29
C SER A 493 -2.29 -13.94 -15.95
N HIS A 494 -3.42 -13.30 -16.23
CA HIS A 494 -3.45 -11.95 -16.79
C HIS A 494 -2.86 -10.89 -15.84
N LEU A 495 -3.18 -10.94 -14.55
CA LEU A 495 -2.58 -10.04 -13.55
C LEU A 495 -1.05 -10.13 -13.56
N ARG A 496 -0.51 -11.36 -13.69
CA ARG A 496 0.94 -11.57 -13.82
C ARG A 496 1.48 -10.93 -15.10
N SER A 497 0.87 -11.20 -16.26
CA SER A 497 1.30 -10.61 -17.54
C SER A 497 1.26 -9.09 -17.54
N ILE A 498 0.29 -8.50 -16.84
CA ILE A 498 0.20 -7.04 -16.66
C ILE A 498 1.33 -6.50 -15.78
N ASP A 499 1.61 -7.16 -14.65
CA ASP A 499 2.71 -6.75 -13.76
C ASP A 499 4.04 -6.77 -14.52
N GLU A 500 4.30 -7.83 -15.30
CA GLU A 500 5.47 -7.96 -16.18
C GLU A 500 5.51 -6.86 -17.27
N LEU A 501 4.38 -6.58 -17.92
CA LEU A 501 4.26 -5.54 -18.92
C LEU A 501 4.59 -4.16 -18.33
N ARG A 502 4.08 -3.85 -17.14
CA ARG A 502 4.31 -2.57 -16.46
C ARG A 502 5.80 -2.35 -16.17
N GLU A 503 6.56 -3.40 -15.88
CA GLU A 503 8.01 -3.28 -15.71
C GLU A 503 8.75 -3.09 -17.03
N GLY A 504 8.38 -3.85 -18.07
CA GLY A 504 9.05 -3.83 -19.36
C GLY A 504 8.78 -2.58 -20.21
N ILE A 505 7.61 -1.96 -20.05
CA ILE A 505 7.15 -0.84 -20.91
C ILE A 505 8.02 0.42 -20.76
N GLY A 506 8.70 0.58 -19.62
CA GLY A 506 9.58 1.73 -19.35
C GLY A 506 10.69 1.91 -20.38
N LEU A 507 11.18 0.81 -20.99
CA LEU A 507 12.22 0.84 -22.02
C LEU A 507 11.72 1.43 -23.34
N ARG A 508 10.40 1.51 -23.57
CA ARG A 508 9.83 2.11 -24.77
C ARG A 508 9.80 3.63 -24.74
N ALA A 509 9.97 4.23 -23.55
CA ALA A 509 10.14 5.68 -23.39
C ALA A 509 11.31 6.24 -24.21
N TYR A 510 12.35 5.41 -24.44
CA TYR A 510 13.52 5.79 -25.25
C TYR A 510 13.19 6.06 -26.73
N GLY A 511 12.06 5.56 -27.23
CA GLY A 511 11.58 5.79 -28.60
C GLY A 511 10.71 7.04 -28.79
N GLN A 512 10.67 7.97 -27.82
CA GLN A 512 9.78 9.15 -27.81
C GLN A 512 8.28 8.82 -27.91
N ARG A 513 7.87 7.60 -27.58
CA ARG A 513 6.47 7.22 -27.48
C ARG A 513 5.98 7.41 -26.06
N ASP A 514 4.73 7.83 -25.91
CA ASP A 514 4.07 7.92 -24.61
C ASP A 514 3.90 6.51 -24.03
N VAL A 515 4.51 6.28 -22.86
CA VAL A 515 4.55 4.99 -22.18
C VAL A 515 3.15 4.54 -21.76
N VAL A 516 2.30 5.47 -21.30
CA VAL A 516 0.96 5.15 -20.82
C VAL A 516 0.06 4.75 -21.99
N VAL A 517 0.20 5.41 -23.13
CA VAL A 517 -0.54 5.05 -24.35
C VAL A 517 -0.12 3.67 -24.86
N ALA A 518 1.19 3.40 -24.92
CA ALA A 518 1.70 2.10 -25.33
C ALA A 518 1.22 0.98 -24.37
N TYR A 519 1.29 1.22 -23.07
CA TYR A 519 0.77 0.31 -22.06
C TYR A 519 -0.73 0.03 -22.23
N LYS A 520 -1.54 1.08 -22.44
CA LYS A 520 -2.99 0.94 -22.66
C LYS A 520 -3.32 0.03 -23.84
N GLN A 521 -2.60 0.20 -24.95
CA GLN A 521 -2.80 -0.61 -26.16
C GLN A 521 -2.45 -2.08 -25.90
N GLU A 522 -1.30 -2.35 -25.28
CA GLU A 522 -0.86 -3.73 -25.03
C GLU A 522 -1.67 -4.42 -23.95
N ALA A 523 -1.98 -3.72 -22.86
CA ALA A 523 -2.84 -4.24 -21.81
C ALA A 523 -4.25 -4.57 -22.34
N PHE A 524 -4.74 -3.82 -23.33
CA PHE A 524 -6.02 -4.10 -23.98
C PHE A 524 -5.94 -5.37 -24.84
N LEU A 525 -4.88 -5.54 -25.64
CA LEU A 525 -4.67 -6.75 -26.46
C LEU A 525 -4.56 -8.00 -25.59
N LEU A 526 -3.78 -7.96 -24.50
CA LEU A 526 -3.68 -9.05 -23.53
C LEU A 526 -5.03 -9.37 -22.88
N PHE A 527 -5.84 -8.34 -22.60
CA PHE A 527 -7.16 -8.50 -22.04
C PHE A 527 -8.15 -9.17 -23.01
N GLU A 528 -8.14 -8.79 -24.29
CA GLU A 528 -8.94 -9.45 -25.34
C GLU A 528 -8.54 -10.92 -25.52
N GLU A 529 -7.24 -11.21 -25.53
CA GLU A 529 -6.70 -12.57 -25.59
C GLU A 529 -7.13 -13.40 -24.37
N MET A 530 -7.07 -12.80 -23.17
CA MET A 530 -7.55 -13.44 -21.94
C MET A 530 -9.05 -13.74 -22.02
N LEU A 531 -9.88 -12.79 -22.45
CA LEU A 531 -11.33 -13.01 -22.61
C LEU A 531 -11.60 -14.14 -23.61
N SER A 532 -10.89 -14.17 -24.74
CA SER A 532 -10.98 -15.26 -25.72
C SER A 532 -10.62 -16.61 -25.11
N SER A 533 -9.52 -16.66 -24.36
CA SER A 533 -9.09 -17.86 -23.65
C SER A 533 -10.11 -18.34 -22.62
N ILE A 534 -10.74 -17.42 -21.88
CA ILE A 534 -11.83 -17.74 -20.94
C ILE A 534 -12.98 -18.40 -21.68
N ARG A 535 -13.45 -17.82 -22.79
CA ARG A 535 -14.55 -18.38 -23.59
C ARG A 535 -14.23 -19.80 -24.05
N GLN A 536 -13.07 -20.00 -24.66
CA GLN A 536 -12.64 -21.30 -25.16
C GLN A 536 -12.51 -22.34 -24.05
N GLU A 537 -11.95 -21.95 -22.89
CA GLU A 537 -11.77 -22.87 -21.77
C GLU A 537 -13.09 -23.27 -21.12
N VAL A 538 -14.01 -22.32 -20.93
CA VAL A 538 -15.36 -22.61 -20.39
C VAL A 538 -16.09 -23.60 -21.31
N LEU A 539 -16.10 -23.33 -22.61
CA LEU A 539 -16.74 -24.22 -23.59
C LEU A 539 -16.04 -25.59 -23.63
N SER A 540 -14.71 -25.59 -23.72
CA SER A 540 -13.94 -26.84 -23.75
C SER A 540 -14.16 -27.71 -22.52
N HIS A 541 -14.24 -27.12 -21.33
CA HIS A 541 -14.54 -27.87 -20.12
C HIS A 541 -15.98 -28.38 -20.16
N LEU A 542 -16.96 -27.53 -20.49
CA LEU A 542 -18.38 -27.88 -20.52
C LEU A 542 -18.67 -29.09 -21.42
N PHE A 543 -18.15 -29.11 -22.65
CA PHE A 543 -18.38 -30.18 -23.62
C PHE A 543 -17.55 -31.45 -23.37
N ARG A 544 -16.55 -31.39 -22.47
CA ARG A 544 -15.75 -32.56 -22.06
C ARG A 544 -16.20 -33.16 -20.74
N VAL A 545 -17.01 -32.45 -19.95
CA VAL A 545 -17.56 -32.98 -18.69
C VAL A 545 -18.34 -34.25 -18.99
N ARG A 546 -18.02 -35.32 -18.26
CA ARG A 546 -18.79 -36.55 -18.24
C ARG A 546 -19.18 -36.84 -16.81
N VAL A 547 -20.46 -37.14 -16.58
CA VAL A 547 -20.90 -37.66 -15.30
C VAL A 547 -20.34 -39.08 -15.19
N SER A 548 -19.35 -39.28 -14.33
CA SER A 548 -19.05 -40.62 -13.84
C SER A 548 -20.21 -41.02 -12.94
N GLU A 549 -20.75 -42.23 -13.12
CA GLU A 549 -21.55 -42.84 -12.06
C GLU A 549 -20.74 -42.77 -10.76
N PRO A 550 -21.38 -42.48 -9.62
CA PRO A 550 -20.69 -42.38 -8.36
C PRO A 550 -20.12 -43.75 -8.01
N SER A 551 -18.85 -43.99 -8.36
CA SER A 551 -18.10 -45.06 -7.73
C SER A 551 -18.10 -44.75 -6.24
N LEU A 552 -18.53 -45.71 -5.41
CA LEU A 552 -18.60 -45.66 -3.95
C LEU A 552 -17.21 -45.54 -3.27
N ALA A 553 -16.26 -44.84 -3.89
CA ALA A 553 -15.04 -44.42 -3.26
C ALA A 553 -15.34 -43.15 -2.45
N LYS A 554 -15.51 -43.33 -1.13
CA LYS A 554 -15.63 -42.26 -0.14
C LYS A 554 -14.56 -41.18 -0.39
N ALA A 555 -14.95 -40.10 -1.04
CA ALA A 555 -14.14 -38.89 -1.10
C ALA A 555 -14.08 -38.33 0.32
N GLN A 556 -12.96 -38.55 1.01
CA GLN A 556 -12.70 -37.84 2.25
C GLN A 556 -12.61 -36.34 1.90
N PRO A 557 -13.32 -35.46 2.61
CA PRO A 557 -13.17 -34.03 2.42
C PRO A 557 -11.72 -33.67 2.71
N LYS A 558 -10.98 -33.23 1.68
CA LYS A 558 -9.70 -32.55 1.90
C LYS A 558 -10.03 -31.27 2.66
N VAL A 559 -9.79 -31.29 3.97
CA VAL A 559 -9.78 -30.08 4.79
C VAL A 559 -8.64 -29.22 4.25
N TYR A 560 -8.97 -28.20 3.47
CA TYR A 560 -8.01 -27.15 3.15
C TYR A 560 -7.62 -26.50 4.48
N ALA A 561 -6.34 -26.62 4.86
CA ALA A 561 -5.81 -25.79 5.93
C ALA A 561 -6.06 -24.32 5.55
N PRO A 562 -6.47 -23.46 6.50
CA PRO A 562 -6.63 -22.04 6.21
C PRO A 562 -5.30 -21.53 5.64
N ALA A 563 -5.34 -21.07 4.39
CA ALA A 563 -4.20 -20.40 3.79
C ALA A 563 -3.84 -19.20 4.67
N GLN A 564 -2.60 -19.17 5.17
CA GLN A 564 -2.08 -17.99 5.85
C GLN A 564 -1.84 -16.92 4.80
N TYR A 565 -2.85 -16.07 4.59
CA TYR A 565 -2.72 -14.88 3.75
C TYR A 565 -1.83 -13.87 4.47
N SER A 566 -0.65 -13.62 3.92
CA SER A 566 0.20 -12.51 4.35
C SER A 566 -0.26 -11.25 3.61
N HIS A 567 -1.05 -10.42 4.28
CA HIS A 567 -1.30 -9.06 3.81
C HIS A 567 -0.06 -8.21 4.14
N GLN A 568 0.71 -7.80 3.14
CA GLN A 568 1.94 -7.05 3.37
C GLN A 568 1.74 -5.62 3.88
N GLU A 569 0.51 -5.06 3.91
CA GLU A 569 0.27 -3.68 4.39
C GLU A 569 -1.07 -3.44 5.13
N LEU A 570 -1.48 -4.31 6.06
CA LEU A 570 -2.71 -4.08 6.87
C LEU A 570 -2.53 -4.05 8.39
N ASN A 571 -1.31 -4.00 8.91
CA ASN A 571 -1.06 -3.87 10.36
C ASN A 571 -1.20 -2.44 10.91
N GLN A 572 -1.97 -1.55 10.26
CA GLN A 572 -2.08 -0.14 10.68
C GLN A 572 -3.50 0.37 10.97
N PHE A 573 -4.56 -0.43 10.82
CA PHE A 573 -5.94 0.08 10.91
C PHE A 573 -7.01 -0.81 11.58
N ASP A 574 -6.63 -1.77 12.43
CA ASP A 574 -7.61 -2.50 13.26
C ASP A 574 -7.35 -2.27 14.74
N VAL A 575 -8.08 -1.33 15.36
CA VAL A 575 -8.76 -1.45 16.67
C VAL A 575 -9.63 -0.18 16.87
N ILE A 576 -10.81 -0.10 16.25
CA ILE A 576 -11.94 0.68 16.80
C ILE A 576 -13.23 -0.06 16.49
N ARG A 577 -13.61 -1.02 17.33
CA ARG A 577 -15.02 -1.36 17.58
C ARG A 577 -15.20 -1.48 19.09
N GLN A 578 -15.74 -0.42 19.67
CA GLN A 578 -16.25 -0.43 21.05
C GLN A 578 -17.57 -1.18 21.08
N GLU A 579 -17.68 -2.16 21.97
CA GLU A 579 -18.94 -2.81 22.34
C GLU A 579 -19.70 -1.93 23.33
N ALA A 580 -21.01 -1.78 23.11
CA ALA A 580 -21.99 -1.45 24.14
C ALA A 580 -23.16 -2.45 24.03
N PRO A 581 -23.68 -2.99 25.13
CA PRO A 581 -24.64 -4.09 25.10
C PRO A 581 -26.08 -3.58 25.09
N VAL A 582 -26.93 -4.17 24.25
CA VAL A 582 -28.38 -4.13 24.46
C VAL A 582 -28.95 -5.54 24.26
N ALA A 583 -29.49 -6.07 25.35
CA ALA A 583 -30.25 -7.30 25.41
C ALA A 583 -31.72 -7.03 25.03
N VAL A 584 -32.29 -7.81 24.11
CA VAL A 584 -33.70 -8.26 24.15
C VAL A 584 -33.78 -9.64 23.49
N ALA A 585 -34.57 -10.51 24.10
CA ALA A 585 -34.61 -11.95 23.95
C ALA A 585 -35.74 -12.46 23.04
N GLN A 586 -35.63 -13.76 22.70
CA GLN A 586 -36.67 -14.72 22.26
C GLN A 586 -37.20 -14.53 20.82
N GLN A 587 -37.32 -15.55 19.96
CA GLN A 587 -37.75 -16.94 20.20
C GLN A 587 -37.06 -18.03 19.34
N SER A 588 -36.93 -19.21 19.97
CA SER A 588 -36.51 -20.56 19.54
C SER A 588 -37.55 -21.22 18.59
N GLN A 589 -37.39 -22.36 17.87
CA GLN A 589 -36.51 -23.55 17.86
C GLN A 589 -36.60 -24.18 16.44
N VAL A 590 -35.54 -24.84 15.95
CA VAL A 590 -35.57 -26.26 15.53
C VAL A 590 -34.13 -26.78 15.62
N GLU A 591 -33.93 -27.82 16.43
CA GLU A 591 -32.68 -28.56 16.58
C GLU A 591 -32.43 -29.49 15.39
N ALA A 592 -31.22 -29.46 14.84
CA ALA A 592 -30.59 -30.61 14.18
C ALA A 592 -29.12 -30.65 14.59
N SER A 593 -28.77 -31.75 15.22
CA SER A 593 -27.52 -32.05 15.90
C SER A 593 -26.40 -32.43 14.93
N ILE A 594 -25.28 -31.70 15.00
CA ILE A 594 -23.98 -32.10 14.44
C ILE A 594 -23.01 -32.31 15.62
N PRO A 595 -22.28 -33.42 15.69
CA PRO A 595 -21.40 -33.73 16.82
C PRO A 595 -20.21 -32.77 16.88
N GLN A 596 -20.12 -31.99 17.96
CA GLN A 596 -18.91 -31.26 18.29
C GLN A 596 -17.85 -32.24 18.79
N GLN A 597 -16.79 -32.43 17.98
CA GLN A 597 -15.51 -32.85 18.52
C GLN A 597 -15.04 -31.81 19.54
N PRO A 598 -14.45 -32.23 20.68
CA PRO A 598 -14.01 -31.30 21.71
C PRO A 598 -12.83 -30.47 21.22
N VAL A 599 -13.04 -29.17 21.04
CA VAL A 599 -11.97 -28.19 20.87
C VAL A 599 -11.20 -28.10 22.18
N GLN A 600 -9.97 -28.61 22.20
CA GLN A 600 -9.05 -28.42 23.31
C GLN A 600 -8.72 -26.93 23.43
N LYS A 601 -9.16 -26.30 24.54
CA LYS A 601 -8.60 -25.03 24.99
C LYS A 601 -7.10 -25.24 25.24
N PRO A 602 -6.20 -24.36 24.75
CA PRO A 602 -4.81 -24.41 25.20
C PRO A 602 -4.78 -24.19 26.71
N GLN A 603 -4.36 -25.22 27.44
CA GLN A 603 -4.11 -25.11 28.88
C GLN A 603 -2.88 -24.21 29.09
N PRO A 604 -2.85 -23.37 30.16
CA PRO A 604 -1.63 -22.67 30.53
C PRO A 604 -0.53 -23.70 30.81
N VAL A 605 0.63 -23.51 30.19
CA VAL A 605 1.82 -24.33 30.47
C VAL A 605 2.16 -24.14 31.96
N ARG A 606 1.82 -25.13 32.79
CA ARG A 606 2.35 -25.25 34.15
C ARG A 606 3.84 -25.51 34.04
N VAL A 607 4.65 -24.46 34.19
CA VAL A 607 6.07 -24.60 34.48
C VAL A 607 6.16 -25.39 35.79
N GLY A 608 6.64 -26.63 35.73
CA GLY A 608 6.88 -27.43 36.93
C GLY A 608 7.76 -26.67 37.92
N LYS A 609 7.51 -26.86 39.23
CA LYS A 609 8.30 -26.25 40.31
C LYS A 609 9.80 -26.41 40.02
N LYS A 610 10.53 -25.30 39.85
CA LYS A 610 12.00 -25.32 39.74
C LYS A 610 12.55 -25.90 41.04
N ILE A 611 13.24 -27.04 40.95
CA ILE A 611 13.88 -27.70 42.08
C ILE A 611 15.04 -26.81 42.55
N GLY A 612 14.97 -26.34 43.79
CA GLY A 612 16.01 -25.52 44.38
C GLY A 612 17.27 -26.32 44.63
N ARG A 613 18.45 -25.67 44.60
CA ARG A 613 19.77 -26.31 44.80
C ARG A 613 19.87 -27.16 46.09
N ASN A 614 19.08 -26.82 47.12
CA ASN A 614 19.09 -27.51 48.42
C ASN A 614 17.92 -28.47 48.62
N ASP A 615 17.00 -28.61 47.67
CA ASP A 615 15.85 -29.50 47.76
C ASP A 615 16.26 -30.98 47.60
N PRO A 616 15.47 -31.94 48.09
CA PRO A 616 15.71 -33.36 47.87
C PRO A 616 15.80 -33.68 46.37
N CYS A 617 16.79 -34.47 45.98
CA CYS A 617 17.01 -34.79 44.58
C CYS A 617 15.89 -35.72 44.05
N PRO A 618 15.27 -35.40 42.90
CA PRO A 618 14.11 -36.14 42.37
C PRO A 618 14.44 -37.56 41.90
N CYS A 619 15.72 -37.96 41.84
CA CYS A 619 16.13 -39.33 41.52
C CYS A 619 15.95 -40.32 42.70
N GLY A 620 15.42 -39.87 43.84
CA GLY A 620 15.14 -40.73 45.00
C GLY A 620 16.36 -41.07 45.86
N SER A 621 17.51 -40.43 45.63
CA SER A 621 18.78 -40.74 46.34
C SER A 621 18.86 -40.26 47.79
N GLY A 622 17.85 -39.55 48.29
CA GLY A 622 17.82 -38.95 49.64
C GLY A 622 18.79 -37.78 49.86
N LYS A 623 19.62 -37.42 48.86
CA LYS A 623 20.60 -36.32 48.94
C LYS A 623 20.02 -35.01 48.35
N LYS A 624 20.58 -33.85 48.75
CA LYS A 624 20.22 -32.52 48.17
C LYS A 624 20.60 -32.44 46.68
N TYR A 625 19.80 -31.75 45.86
CA TYR A 625 19.95 -31.67 44.40
C TYR A 625 21.36 -31.26 43.94
N LYS A 626 21.97 -30.25 44.57
CA LYS A 626 23.35 -29.78 44.27
C LYS A 626 24.46 -30.82 44.52
N LYS A 627 24.19 -31.86 45.32
CA LYS A 627 25.14 -32.94 45.63
C LYS A 627 24.81 -34.24 44.88
N CYS A 628 23.90 -34.19 43.92
CA CYS A 628 23.46 -35.35 43.14
C CYS A 628 23.27 -34.93 41.67
N CYS A 629 22.06 -35.01 41.10
CA CYS A 629 21.81 -34.70 39.68
C CYS A 629 22.13 -33.26 39.26
N GLY A 630 22.29 -32.33 40.22
CA GLY A 630 22.71 -30.94 39.99
C GLY A 630 24.18 -30.66 40.33
N ALA A 631 25.02 -31.69 40.54
CA ALA A 631 26.44 -31.50 40.85
C ALA A 631 27.29 -31.14 39.61
N ASN A 632 26.87 -31.57 38.41
CA ASN A 632 27.56 -31.37 37.13
C ASN A 632 26.73 -30.54 36.13
N LYS A 633 25.81 -29.71 36.63
CA LYS A 633 25.00 -28.78 35.83
C LYS A 633 25.26 -27.34 36.20
#